data_AF-A0A9N9T529-F1
#
_entry.id   AF-A0A9N9T529-F1
#
_cell.length_a   1.000
_cell.length_b   1.000
_cell.length_c   1.000
_cell.angle_alpha   90.00
_cell.angle_beta   90.00
_cell.angle_gamma   90.00
#
_symmetry.space_group_name_H-M   'P 1'
#
loop_
_entity.id
_entity.type
_entity.pdbx_description
1 polymer ?
#
loop_
_entity_poly.entity_id
_entity_poly.type
_entity_poly.pdbx_seq_one_letter_code
_entity_poly.pdbx_strand_id
1 'polypeptide(L)'
;MAHIKKLSVSMSKAGLPFPVPTKIIRFVRKGCTNRPFFHIVVAEARTDQHDPSIEQLGTHDPFPNEHNEKLTSLNFERIRYWLTHGAIATNPVLELLGLAGFYPIHPRSYMTAWRNREKAKEASEAAKETKEEKS
;
A
#
# COMPACT_ATOMS: atom_id res chain seq x y z
N MET A 1 -29.33 -34.75 -9.79
CA MET A 1 -29.04 -33.29 -9.77
C MET A 1 -29.22 -32.76 -8.35
N ALA A 2 -28.17 -32.80 -7.54
CA ALA A 2 -28.22 -32.31 -6.16
C ALA A 2 -28.18 -30.77 -6.18
N HIS A 3 -29.26 -30.15 -5.72
CA HIS A 3 -29.36 -28.70 -5.54
C HIS A 3 -28.42 -28.26 -4.41
N ILE A 4 -27.36 -27.54 -4.77
CA ILE A 4 -26.47 -26.86 -3.82
C ILE A 4 -27.23 -25.64 -3.29
N LYS A 5 -27.77 -25.74 -2.07
CA LYS A 5 -28.31 -24.58 -1.36
C LYS A 5 -27.16 -23.61 -1.10
N LYS A 6 -27.19 -22.42 -1.72
CA LYS A 6 -26.36 -21.27 -1.34
C LYS A 6 -26.70 -20.92 0.11
N LEU A 7 -25.82 -21.27 1.05
CA LEU A 7 -25.81 -20.67 2.37
C LEU A 7 -25.43 -19.20 2.22
N SER A 8 -26.41 -18.31 2.23
CA SER A 8 -26.20 -16.88 2.44
C SER A 8 -25.86 -16.68 3.91
N VAL A 9 -24.58 -16.62 4.24
CA VAL A 9 -24.15 -16.19 5.57
C VAL A 9 -24.22 -14.67 5.59
N SER A 10 -25.21 -14.12 6.30
CA SER A 10 -25.22 -12.71 6.67
C SER A 10 -24.08 -12.47 7.66
N MET A 11 -23.11 -11.65 7.28
CA MET A 11 -22.01 -11.25 8.16
C MET A 11 -22.48 -10.12 9.09
N SER A 12 -23.24 -10.47 10.13
CA SER A 12 -23.45 -9.61 11.27
C SER A 12 -22.23 -9.69 12.21
N LYS A 13 -21.38 -8.65 12.15
CA LYS A 13 -20.75 -7.91 13.26
C LYS A 13 -20.32 -8.62 14.58
N ALA A 14 -20.03 -9.92 14.58
CA ALA A 14 -19.49 -10.66 15.73
C ALA A 14 -18.07 -11.16 15.42
N GLY A 15 -17.18 -11.01 16.39
CA GLY A 15 -15.73 -11.07 16.26
C GLY A 15 -15.19 -12.31 15.53
N LEU A 16 -14.38 -12.05 14.52
CA LEU A 16 -13.48 -13.05 13.96
C LEU A 16 -12.52 -13.53 15.07
N PRO A 17 -12.31 -14.86 15.23
CA PRO A 17 -11.49 -15.44 16.31
C PRO A 17 -9.98 -15.33 16.07
N PHE A 18 -9.56 -14.68 14.99
CA PHE A 18 -8.15 -14.47 14.70
C PHE A 18 -7.65 -13.26 15.50
N PRO A 19 -6.52 -13.37 16.22
CA PRO A 19 -5.92 -12.24 16.90
C PRO A 19 -5.53 -11.21 15.84
N VAL A 20 -6.35 -10.15 15.69
CA VAL A 20 -5.96 -8.98 14.90
C VAL A 20 -4.72 -8.37 15.54
N PRO A 21 -3.71 -7.93 14.75
CA PRO A 21 -2.52 -7.31 15.32
C PRO A 21 -2.94 -6.14 16.20
N THR A 22 -2.40 -6.06 17.41
CA THR A 22 -2.77 -4.98 18.33
C THR A 22 -2.29 -3.62 17.81
N LYS A 23 -1.15 -3.60 17.11
CA LYS A 23 -0.51 -2.39 16.57
C LYS A 23 -0.18 -2.56 15.09
N ILE A 24 -0.43 -1.52 14.31
CA ILE A 24 -0.25 -1.50 12.86
C ILE A 24 0.52 -0.26 12.43
N ILE A 25 1.46 -0.43 11.51
CA ILE A 25 2.14 0.67 10.80
C ILE A 25 1.40 0.90 9.49
N ARG A 26 0.73 2.05 9.37
CA ARG A 26 -0.15 2.36 8.25
C ARG A 26 0.01 3.80 7.77
N PHE A 27 -0.46 4.06 6.55
CA PHE A 27 -0.59 5.40 6.03
C PHE A 27 -1.90 6.06 6.50
N VAL A 28 -1.78 7.28 7.02
CA VAL A 28 -2.92 8.16 7.27
C VAL A 28 -2.91 9.24 6.21
N ARG A 29 -4.00 9.30 5.44
CA ARG A 29 -4.20 10.37 4.46
C ARG A 29 -4.52 11.68 5.18
N LYS A 30 -3.75 12.70 4.83
CA LYS A 30 -3.95 14.11 5.14
C LYS A 30 -3.87 14.91 3.82
N GLY A 31 -3.89 16.23 3.95
CA GLY A 31 -3.90 17.17 2.83
C GLY A 31 -5.31 17.50 2.36
N CYS A 32 -5.38 18.18 1.23
CA CYS A 32 -6.62 18.70 0.66
C CYS A 32 -7.14 17.80 -0.46
N THR A 33 -8.34 18.09 -0.94
CA THR A 33 -8.87 17.49 -2.18
C THR A 33 -7.86 17.67 -3.31
N ASN A 34 -7.62 16.60 -4.09
CA ASN A 34 -6.62 16.55 -5.17
C ASN A 34 -5.16 16.80 -4.76
N ARG A 35 -4.85 16.96 -3.47
CA ARG A 35 -3.49 17.07 -2.92
C ARG A 35 -3.33 16.13 -1.71
N PRO A 36 -3.28 14.80 -1.92
CA PRO A 36 -2.98 13.84 -0.86
C PRO A 36 -1.57 14.03 -0.32
N PHE A 37 -1.45 13.90 1.00
CA PHE A 37 -0.22 13.82 1.75
C PHE A 37 -0.36 12.70 2.79
N PHE A 38 0.65 11.86 2.97
CA PHE A 38 0.53 10.71 3.86
C PHE A 38 1.48 10.81 5.05
N HIS A 39 0.95 10.60 6.26
CA HIS A 39 1.79 10.30 7.42
C HIS A 39 1.93 8.79 7.58
N ILE A 40 3.14 8.36 7.94
CA ILE A 40 3.41 6.99 8.35
C ILE A 40 3.29 6.97 9.86
N VAL A 41 2.32 6.22 10.37
CA VAL A 41 1.99 6.23 11.80
C VAL A 41 1.87 4.83 12.35
N VAL A 42 2.10 4.72 13.66
CA VAL A 42 1.70 3.56 14.46
C VAL A 42 0.34 3.86 15.09
N ALA A 43 -0.62 2.97 14.86
CA ALA A 43 -1.94 3.05 15.45
C ALA A 43 -2.40 1.67 15.91
N GLU A 44 -3.50 1.62 16.66
CA GLU A 44 -4.15 0.34 16.95
C GLU A 44 -4.94 -0.13 15.74
N ALA A 45 -4.93 -1.43 15.44
CA ALA A 45 -5.57 -1.92 14.21
C ALA A 45 -7.09 -1.71 14.15
N ARG A 46 -7.75 -1.54 15.31
CA ARG A 46 -9.19 -1.30 15.43
C ARG A 46 -9.60 0.17 15.32
N THR A 47 -8.63 1.09 15.29
CA THR A 47 -8.91 2.53 15.22
C THR A 47 -9.17 2.97 13.79
N ASP A 48 -9.99 3.99 13.63
CA ASP A 48 -10.27 4.59 12.32
C ASP A 48 -9.05 5.35 11.80
N GLN A 49 -9.01 5.62 10.50
CA GLN A 49 -7.83 6.22 9.86
C GLN A 49 -7.53 7.65 10.36
N HIS A 50 -8.54 8.37 10.86
CA HIS A 50 -8.42 9.75 11.32
C HIS A 50 -8.22 9.90 12.83
N ASP A 51 -8.28 8.80 13.57
CA ASP A 51 -8.07 8.80 15.02
C ASP A 51 -6.62 9.19 15.37
N PRO A 52 -6.40 9.70 16.60
CA PRO A 52 -5.06 9.96 17.10
C PRO A 52 -4.17 8.73 17.01
N SER A 53 -3.02 8.88 16.35
CA SER A 53 -1.99 7.84 16.30
C SER A 53 -1.17 7.82 17.60
N ILE A 54 -0.59 6.67 17.91
CA ILE A 54 0.32 6.50 19.06
C ILE A 54 1.62 7.30 18.80
N GLU A 55 2.18 7.13 17.60
CA GLU A 55 3.42 7.78 17.19
C GLU A 55 3.46 7.99 15.68
N GLN A 56 4.03 9.11 15.25
CA GLN A 56 4.32 9.37 13.85
C GLN A 56 5.77 8.95 13.54
N LEU A 57 5.93 8.03 12.60
CA LEU A 57 7.24 7.47 12.20
C LEU A 57 7.82 8.18 10.98
N GLY A 58 7.00 8.89 10.21
CA GLY A 58 7.44 9.47 8.95
C GLY A 58 6.35 10.15 8.15
N THR A 59 6.72 10.55 6.93
CA THR A 59 5.84 11.20 5.94
C THR A 59 6.16 10.71 4.53
N HIS A 60 5.17 10.77 3.65
CA HIS A 60 5.32 10.44 2.25
C HIS A 60 4.49 11.41 1.40
N ASP A 61 5.17 12.09 0.48
CA ASP A 61 4.53 12.90 -0.55
C ASP A 61 4.51 12.13 -1.89
N PRO A 62 3.32 11.75 -2.39
CA PRO A 62 3.22 11.05 -3.67
C PRO A 62 3.41 11.99 -4.86
N PHE A 63 3.26 13.30 -4.68
CA PHE A 63 3.45 14.29 -5.74
C PHE A 63 4.94 14.64 -5.86
N PRO A 64 5.47 14.71 -7.09
CA PRO A 64 6.82 15.17 -7.30
C PRO A 64 6.95 16.65 -6.93
N ASN A 65 8.10 17.02 -6.38
CA ASN A 65 8.51 18.42 -6.21
C ASN A 65 8.96 19.03 -7.56
N GLU A 66 9.45 20.27 -7.52
CA GLU A 66 10.01 20.97 -8.69
C GLU A 66 11.20 20.23 -9.32
N HIS A 67 11.91 19.41 -8.53
CA HIS A 67 13.03 18.58 -8.98
C HIS A 67 12.58 17.18 -9.47
N ASN A 68 11.28 16.94 -9.59
CA ASN A 68 10.68 15.66 -10.00
C ASN A 68 10.95 14.49 -9.03
N GLU A 69 11.14 14.79 -7.75
CA GLU A 69 11.41 13.81 -6.68
C GLU A 69 10.21 13.63 -5.77
N LYS A 70 9.98 12.38 -5.33
CA LYS A 70 8.95 12.04 -4.34
C LYS A 70 9.57 11.96 -2.95
N LEU A 71 9.24 12.92 -2.10
CA LEU A 71 9.85 13.04 -0.78
C LEU A 71 9.24 12.03 0.21
N THR A 72 10.12 11.33 0.92
CA THR A 72 9.72 10.39 1.97
C THR A 72 10.67 10.51 3.16
N SER A 73 10.12 10.78 4.34
CA SER A 73 10.86 10.77 5.60
C SER A 73 10.52 9.50 6.38
N LEU A 74 11.54 8.78 6.85
CA LEU A 74 11.40 7.54 7.60
C LEU A 74 12.32 7.55 8.82
N ASN A 75 11.76 7.38 10.01
CA ASN A 75 12.54 7.11 11.22
C ASN A 75 12.81 5.60 11.36
N PHE A 76 13.95 5.15 10.85
CA PHE A 76 14.32 3.73 10.84
C PHE A 76 14.47 3.11 12.23
N GLU A 77 14.96 3.87 13.22
CA GLU A 77 15.14 3.39 14.59
C GLU A 77 13.79 3.05 15.23
N ARG A 78 12.83 3.97 15.11
CA ARG A 78 11.49 3.78 15.65
C ARG A 78 10.71 2.72 14.88
N ILE A 79 10.84 2.66 13.55
CA ILE A 79 10.26 1.59 12.74
C ILE A 79 10.77 0.23 13.20
N ARG A 80 12.09 0.07 13.38
CA ARG A 80 12.69 -1.18 13.89
C ARG A 80 12.12 -1.54 15.26
N TYR A 81 12.08 -0.58 16.19
CA TYR A 81 11.50 -0.78 17.52
C TYR A 81 10.07 -1.33 17.43
N TRP A 82 9.19 -0.71 16.65
CA TRP A 82 7.80 -1.16 16.57
C TRP A 82 7.64 -2.53 15.91
N LEU A 83 8.47 -2.83 14.89
CA LEU A 83 8.49 -4.15 14.27
C LEU A 83 8.92 -5.24 15.26
N THR A 84 9.92 -5.00 16.11
CA THR A 84 10.32 -5.97 17.15
C THR A 84 9.27 -6.15 18.25
N HIS A 85 8.43 -5.13 18.47
CA HIS A 85 7.29 -5.18 19.41
C HIS A 85 6.03 -5.80 18.79
N GLY A 86 6.14 -6.43 17.62
CA GLY A 86 5.04 -7.15 16.98
C GLY A 86 4.06 -6.26 16.20
N ALA A 87 4.43 -5.01 15.88
CA ALA A 87 3.64 -4.20 14.97
C ALA A 87 3.73 -4.75 13.54
N ILE A 88 2.59 -4.84 12.85
CA ILE A 88 2.54 -5.29 11.45
C ILE A 88 2.47 -4.07 10.53
N ALA A 89 3.29 -4.03 9.48
CA ALA A 89 3.21 -2.98 8.46
C ALA A 89 2.23 -3.36 7.34
N THR A 90 1.48 -2.36 6.84
CA THR A 90 0.59 -2.55 5.68
C THR A 90 1.37 -2.72 4.37
N ASN A 91 0.80 -3.40 3.37
CA ASN A 91 1.43 -3.63 2.06
C ASN A 91 2.08 -2.39 1.42
N PRO A 92 1.44 -1.20 1.34
CA PRO A 92 2.07 -0.04 0.72
C PRO A 92 3.24 0.50 1.56
N VAL A 93 3.21 0.35 2.89
CA VAL A 93 4.35 0.71 3.75
C VAL A 93 5.49 -0.29 3.52
N LEU A 94 5.20 -1.58 3.39
CA LEU A 94 6.22 -2.60 3.08
C LEU A 94 6.88 -2.35 1.72
N GLU A 95 6.12 -1.93 0.71
CA GLU A 95 6.68 -1.53 -0.59
C GLU A 95 7.62 -0.33 -0.46
N LEU A 96 7.21 0.68 0.31
CA LEU A 96 8.03 1.86 0.56
C LEU A 96 9.33 1.50 1.30
N LEU A 97 9.25 0.65 2.33
CA LEU A 97 10.42 0.16 3.07
C LEU A 97 11.34 -0.72 2.19
N GLY A 98 10.76 -1.46 1.25
CA GLY A 98 11.48 -2.24 0.25
C GLY A 98 12.28 -1.35 -0.71
N LEU A 99 11.68 -0.26 -1.18
CA LEU A 99 12.36 0.73 -2.03
C LEU A 99 13.47 1.48 -1.27
N ALA A 100 13.29 1.72 0.03
CA ALA A 100 14.29 2.34 0.89
C ALA A 100 15.48 1.40 1.24
N GLY A 101 15.42 0.12 0.86
CA GLY A 101 16.45 -0.87 1.19
C GLY A 101 16.44 -1.36 2.64
N PHE A 102 15.44 -0.99 3.43
CA PHE A 102 15.28 -1.46 4.82
C PHE A 102 14.65 -2.85 4.90
N TYR A 103 13.77 -3.18 3.95
CA TYR A 103 13.12 -4.48 3.82
C TYR A 103 13.46 -5.08 2.44
N PRO A 104 13.33 -6.40 2.21
CA PRO A 104 13.35 -6.94 0.86
C PRO A 104 12.22 -6.33 0.01
N ILE A 105 12.47 -6.23 -1.30
CA ILE A 105 11.46 -5.76 -2.27
C ILE A 105 10.22 -6.64 -2.17
N HIS A 106 9.07 -6.02 -1.94
CA HIS A 106 7.81 -6.73 -1.79
C HIS A 106 7.42 -7.46 -3.09
N PRO A 107 6.90 -8.71 -3.04
CA PRO A 107 6.56 -9.48 -4.24
C PRO A 107 5.56 -8.78 -5.16
N ARG A 108 4.65 -7.95 -4.61
CA ARG A 108 3.71 -7.16 -5.41
C ARG A 108 4.41 -6.17 -6.34
N SER A 109 5.54 -5.58 -5.92
CA SER A 109 6.33 -4.68 -6.76
C SER A 109 6.89 -5.40 -7.98
N TYR A 110 7.45 -6.60 -7.80
CA TYR A 110 7.95 -7.44 -8.90
C TYR A 110 6.83 -7.83 -9.87
N MET A 111 5.72 -8.34 -9.36
CA MET A 111 4.57 -8.74 -10.16
C MET A 111 3.97 -7.56 -10.94
N THR A 112 3.95 -6.37 -10.34
CA THR A 112 3.44 -5.15 -10.99
C THR A 112 4.38 -4.70 -12.11
N ALA A 113 5.70 -4.75 -11.89
CA ALA A 113 6.68 -4.44 -12.92
C ALA A 113 6.57 -5.40 -14.12
N TRP A 114 6.40 -6.71 -13.87
CA TRP A 114 6.19 -7.70 -14.93
C TRP A 114 4.94 -7.37 -15.77
N ARG A 115 3.79 -7.16 -15.12
CA ARG A 115 2.54 -6.78 -15.82
C ARG A 115 2.68 -5.49 -16.63
N ASN A 116 3.37 -4.49 -16.08
CA ASN A 116 3.57 -3.21 -16.76
C ASN A 116 4.45 -3.37 -18.00
N ARG A 117 5.45 -4.25 -17.97
CA ARG A 117 6.29 -4.56 -19.14
C ARG A 117 5.49 -5.25 -20.24
N GLU A 118 4.64 -6.22 -19.90
CA GLU A 118 3.79 -6.90 -20.89
C GLU A 118 2.81 -5.91 -21.54
N LYS A 119 2.12 -5.09 -20.74
CA LYS A 119 1.25 -4.03 -21.27
C LYS A 119 1.98 -3.03 -22.15
N ALA A 120 3.22 -2.70 -21.83
CA ALA A 120 4.03 -1.79 -22.65
C ALA A 120 4.41 -2.42 -24.00
N LYS A 121 4.65 -3.75 -24.05
CA LYS A 121 4.88 -4.48 -25.30
C LYS A 121 3.61 -4.47 -26.16
N GLU A 122 2.48 -4.89 -25.59
CA GLU A 122 1.18 -4.89 -26.28
C GLU A 122 0.82 -3.50 -26.81
N ALA A 123 1.02 -2.44 -26.00
CA ALA A 123 0.79 -1.06 -26.43
C ALA A 123 1.75 -0.62 -27.56
N SER A 124 2.99 -1.10 -27.54
CA SER A 124 3.97 -0.82 -28.61
C SER A 124 3.64 -1.54 -29.92
N GLU A 125 3.07 -2.74 -29.84
CA GLU A 125 2.64 -3.55 -31.00
C GLU A 125 1.38 -2.94 -31.63
N ALA A 126 0.35 -2.64 -30.83
CA ALA A 126 -0.84 -1.92 -31.30
C ALA A 126 -0.51 -0.55 -31.93
N ALA A 127 0.50 0.16 -31.39
CA ALA A 127 0.98 1.42 -31.95
C ALA A 127 1.77 1.27 -33.27
N LYS A 128 2.26 0.06 -33.61
CA LYS A 128 2.88 -0.24 -34.90
C LYS A 128 1.82 -0.59 -35.95
N GLU A 129 0.88 -1.46 -35.60
CA GLU A 129 -0.24 -1.85 -36.48
C GLU A 129 -1.05 -0.63 -36.93
N THR A 130 -1.41 0.25 -35.99
CA THR A 130 -2.14 1.50 -36.31
C THR A 130 -1.36 2.50 -37.17
N LYS A 131 -0.03 2.39 -37.25
CA LYS A 131 0.80 3.20 -38.16
C LYS A 131 0.89 2.58 -39.54
N GLU A 132 0.99 1.26 -39.63
CA GLU A 132 0.97 0.51 -40.89
C GLU A 132 -0.38 0.59 -41.60
N GLU A 133 -1.50 0.60 -40.86
CA GLU A 133 -2.84 0.79 -41.44
C GLU A 133 -3.10 2.21 -41.96
N LYS A 134 -2.34 3.21 -41.49
CA LYS A 134 -2.48 4.62 -41.90
C LYS A 134 -1.49 5.04 -42.99
N SER A 135 -0.49 4.22 -43.29
CA SER A 135 0.47 4.41 -44.38
C SER A 135 0.04 3.70 -45.64
#